data_AF-A0A0Q6GMZ2-F1
#
_entry.id   AF-A0A0Q6GMZ2-F1
#
_cell.length_a   1.000
_cell.length_b   1.000
_cell.length_c   1.000
_cell.angle_alpha   90.00
_cell.angle_beta   90.00
_cell.angle_gamma   90.00
#
_symmetry.space_group_name_H-M   'P 1'
#
loop_
_entity.id
_entity.type
_entity.pdbx_description
1 polymer ?
#
loop_
_entity_poly.entity_id
_entity_poly.type
_entity_poly.pdbx_seq_one_letter_code
_entity_poly.pdbx_strand_id
1 'polypeptide(L)'
;MADTIHPAAIEHLPPFVTAPGQTDYLFIGVIIFLIVIVLVIGNLYFQLHAVPERMAHRTSKVQMEIVAVLALISLFTHNHLFWIAGLLLAFVHIPDFSTPIYSIADSLAKLSGRPTVDEEIDNPGPIEHREPVPLPEPVARTDTHDGGI
;
A
#
# COMPACT_ATOMS: atom_id res chain seq x y z
N MET A 1 8.28 5.11 68.94
CA MET A 1 7.28 6.10 69.35
C MET A 1 6.20 6.05 68.28
N ALA A 2 5.00 5.58 68.65
CA ALA A 2 3.88 5.50 67.73
C ALA A 2 3.28 6.89 67.62
N ASP A 3 3.30 7.47 66.41
CA ASP A 3 2.59 8.71 66.13
C ASP A 3 1.09 8.45 66.32
N THR A 4 0.56 9.00 67.41
CA THR A 4 -0.86 9.01 67.74
C THR A 4 -1.58 9.84 66.68
N ILE A 5 -2.14 9.18 65.68
CA ILE A 5 -3.02 9.81 64.70
C ILE A 5 -4.19 10.43 65.46
N HIS A 6 -4.40 11.73 65.27
CA HIS A 6 -5.44 12.50 65.94
C HIS A 6 -6.82 11.90 65.62
N PRO A 7 -7.69 11.59 66.60
CA PRO A 7 -8.96 10.89 66.38
C PRO A 7 -9.90 11.61 65.41
N ALA A 8 -9.84 12.95 65.35
CA ALA A 8 -10.60 13.75 64.38
C ALA A 8 -10.09 13.67 62.92
N ALA A 9 -8.96 13.00 62.65
CA ALA A 9 -8.42 12.86 61.29
C ALA A 9 -9.02 11.67 60.52
N ILE A 10 -9.66 10.72 61.22
CA ILE A 10 -10.17 9.47 60.61
C ILE A 10 -11.65 9.59 60.23
N GLU A 11 -12.45 10.41 60.92
CA GLU A 11 -13.91 10.46 60.75
C GLU A 11 -14.40 11.07 59.41
N HIS A 12 -13.53 11.73 58.63
CA HIS A 12 -13.95 12.43 57.39
C HIS A 12 -13.13 12.05 56.15
N LEU A 13 -12.43 10.91 56.19
CA LEU A 13 -11.71 10.45 55.00
C LEU A 13 -12.71 9.96 53.94
N PRO A 14 -12.55 10.40 52.68
CA PRO A 14 -13.32 9.84 51.58
C PRO A 14 -13.15 8.32 51.52
N PRO A 15 -14.19 7.58 51.11
CA PRO A 15 -14.21 6.11 51.18
C PRO A 15 -13.14 5.41 50.32
N PHE A 16 -12.47 6.15 49.44
CA PHE A 16 -11.39 5.65 48.59
C PHE A 16 -9.98 5.83 49.18
N VAL A 17 -9.83 6.50 50.33
CA VAL A 17 -8.53 6.68 51.00
C VAL A 17 -8.32 5.54 51.99
N THR A 18 -7.29 4.73 51.76
CA THR A 18 -7.01 3.54 52.57
C THR A 18 -6.01 3.83 53.68
N ALA A 19 -6.19 3.21 54.85
CA ALA A 19 -5.29 3.37 56.00
C ALA A 19 -3.89 2.78 55.73
N PRO A 20 -2.85 3.23 56.45
CA PRO A 20 -1.49 2.69 56.31
C PRO A 20 -1.45 1.17 56.53
N GLY A 21 -0.84 0.44 55.59
CA GLY A 21 -0.76 -1.04 55.63
C GLY A 21 -1.97 -1.78 55.04
N GLN A 22 -2.98 -1.06 54.54
CA GLN A 22 -4.09 -1.64 53.77
C GLN A 22 -3.86 -1.50 52.26
N THR A 23 -4.54 -2.34 51.48
CA THR A 23 -4.49 -2.31 50.02
C THR A 23 -5.22 -1.09 49.47
N ASP A 24 -4.53 -0.25 48.69
CA ASP A 24 -5.12 0.92 48.02
C ASP A 24 -5.95 0.49 46.80
N TYR A 25 -7.27 0.42 46.99
CA TYR A 25 -8.22 0.03 45.94
C TYR A 25 -8.34 1.07 44.82
N LEU A 26 -8.17 2.35 45.11
CA LEU A 26 -8.22 3.40 44.08
C LEU A 26 -7.01 3.29 43.18
N PHE A 27 -5.83 3.10 43.74
CA PHE A 27 -4.61 2.89 42.99
C PHE A 27 -4.71 1.70 42.04
N ILE A 28 -5.22 0.56 42.54
CA ILE A 28 -5.45 -0.63 41.69
C ILE A 28 -6.48 -0.35 40.60
N GLY A 29 -7.59 0.32 40.95
CA GLY A 29 -8.62 0.70 39.99
C GLY A 29 -8.08 1.58 38.87
N VAL A 30 -7.27 2.58 39.21
CA VAL A 30 -6.61 3.46 38.23
C VAL A 30 -5.63 2.68 37.35
N ILE A 31 -4.85 1.74 37.91
CA ILE A 31 -3.95 0.89 37.12
C ILE A 31 -4.74 0.08 36.09
N ILE A 32 -5.79 -0.63 36.53
CA ILE A 32 -6.63 -1.44 35.64
C ILE A 32 -7.26 -0.56 34.57
N PHE A 33 -7.82 0.57 34.97
CA PHE A 33 -8.43 1.55 34.07
C PHE A 33 -7.44 2.07 33.02
N LEU A 34 -6.21 2.42 33.44
CA LEU A 34 -5.16 2.89 32.55
C LEU A 34 -4.77 1.81 31.54
N ILE A 35 -4.60 0.56 31.98
CA ILE A 35 -4.30 -0.57 31.08
C ILE A 35 -5.42 -0.73 30.05
N VAL A 36 -6.68 -0.73 30.48
CA VAL A 36 -7.84 -0.84 29.58
C VAL A 36 -7.86 0.30 28.56
N ILE A 37 -7.67 1.55 28.99
CA ILE A 37 -7.66 2.70 28.08
C ILE A 37 -6.50 2.62 27.10
N VAL A 38 -5.30 2.27 27.54
CA VAL A 38 -4.13 2.13 26.65
C VAL A 38 -4.37 1.05 25.60
N LEU A 39 -4.97 -0.08 25.98
CA LEU A 39 -5.32 -1.15 25.04
C LEU A 39 -6.41 -0.71 24.05
N VAL A 40 -7.44 0.01 24.52
CA VAL A 40 -8.51 0.52 23.66
C VAL A 40 -7.98 1.54 22.65
N ILE A 41 -7.19 2.52 23.12
CA ILE A 41 -6.59 3.55 22.27
C ILE A 41 -5.57 2.91 21.32
N GLY A 42 -4.73 2.01 21.81
CA GLY A 42 -3.75 1.29 21.00
C GLY A 42 -4.42 0.47 19.89
N ASN A 43 -5.49 -0.26 20.22
CA ASN A 43 -6.27 -0.99 19.22
C ASN A 43 -6.93 -0.04 18.20
N LEU A 44 -7.50 1.07 18.64
CA LEU A 44 -8.07 2.08 17.75
C LEU A 44 -7.01 2.68 16.83
N TYR A 45 -5.82 2.96 17.35
CA TYR A 45 -4.69 3.47 16.59
C TYR A 45 -4.26 2.50 15.48
N PHE A 46 -4.10 1.21 15.81
CA PHE A 46 -3.79 0.18 14.81
C PHE A 46 -4.92 0.04 13.77
N GLN A 47 -6.18 0.09 14.22
CA GLN A 47 -7.33 -0.01 13.32
C GLN A 47 -7.39 1.17 12.35
N LEU A 48 -7.13 2.39 12.82
CA LEU A 48 -7.14 3.60 11.98
C LEU A 48 -6.00 3.59 10.97
N HIS A 49 -4.83 3.07 11.34
CA HIS A 49 -3.69 2.93 10.42
C HIS A 49 -3.89 1.85 9.36
N ALA A 50 -4.75 0.86 9.61
CA ALA A 50 -5.14 -0.17 8.64
C ALA A 50 -6.29 0.28 7.69
N VAL A 51 -6.87 1.48 7.88
CA VAL A 51 -7.94 2.00 7.01
C VAL A 51 -7.50 2.19 5.55
N PRO A 52 -6.33 2.80 5.24
CA PRO A 52 -5.86 2.95 3.87
C PRO A 52 -5.81 1.62 3.11
N GLU A 53 -5.29 0.57 3.75
CA GLU A 53 -5.22 -0.78 3.20
C GLU A 53 -6.61 -1.31 2.84
N ARG A 54 -7.57 -1.24 3.78
CA ARG A 54 -8.95 -1.69 3.56
C ARG A 54 -9.65 -0.93 2.44
N MET A 55 -9.35 0.35 2.26
CA MET A 55 -9.93 1.19 1.21
C MET A 55 -9.34 0.86 -0.17
N ALA A 56 -8.05 0.52 -0.24
CA ALA A 56 -7.37 0.14 -1.47
C ALA A 56 -7.77 -1.25 -2.02
N HIS A 57 -8.60 -2.03 -1.30
CA HIS A 57 -9.08 -3.32 -1.81
C HIS A 57 -10.00 -3.20 -3.04
N ARG A 58 -10.52 -2.01 -3.37
CA ARG A 58 -11.35 -1.78 -4.56
C ARG A 58 -10.56 -1.41 -5.81
N THR A 59 -9.24 -1.35 -5.72
CA THR A 59 -8.38 -0.89 -6.82
C THR A 59 -7.39 -1.97 -7.30
N SER A 60 -6.47 -1.61 -8.19
CA SER A 60 -5.46 -2.50 -8.76
C SER A 60 -4.55 -3.11 -7.69
N LYS A 61 -4.04 -4.32 -7.96
CA LYS A 61 -3.13 -5.06 -7.07
C LYS A 61 -1.90 -4.23 -6.67
N VAL A 62 -1.30 -3.54 -7.63
CA VAL A 62 -0.11 -2.69 -7.41
C VAL A 62 -0.43 -1.51 -6.50
N GLN A 63 -1.60 -0.86 -6.66
CA GLN A 63 -1.98 0.25 -5.79
C GLN A 63 -2.23 -0.22 -4.36
N MET A 64 -2.80 -1.41 -4.17
CA MET A 64 -2.95 -2.02 -2.84
C MET A 64 -1.59 -2.28 -2.17
N GLU A 65 -0.62 -2.84 -2.89
CA GLU A 65 0.74 -3.05 -2.38
C GLU A 65 1.42 -1.73 -1.97
N ILE A 66 1.32 -0.70 -2.80
CA ILE A 66 1.90 0.62 -2.51
C ILE A 66 1.24 1.23 -1.26
N VAL A 67 -0.09 1.20 -1.16
CA VAL A 67 -0.82 1.72 0.00
C VAL A 67 -0.48 0.93 1.28
N ALA A 68 -0.33 -0.39 1.20
CA ALA A 68 0.06 -1.22 2.32
C ALA A 68 1.48 -0.88 2.83
N VAL A 69 2.44 -0.68 1.92
CA VAL A 69 3.81 -0.26 2.27
C VAL A 69 3.82 1.13 2.89
N LEU A 70 3.06 2.09 2.36
CA LEU A 70 2.89 3.43 2.94
C LEU A 70 2.33 3.38 4.38
N ALA A 71 1.32 2.56 4.62
CA ALA A 71 0.74 2.37 5.94
C ALA A 71 1.74 1.72 6.92
N LEU A 72 2.52 0.73 6.46
CA LEU A 72 3.56 0.07 7.26
C LEU A 72 4.68 1.05 7.65
N ILE A 73 5.16 1.86 6.69
CA ILE A 73 6.18 2.89 6.96
C ILE A 73 5.63 3.94 7.92
N SER A 74 4.38 4.38 7.75
CA SER A 74 3.73 5.31 8.67
C SER A 74 3.71 4.79 10.10
N LEU A 75 3.43 3.49 10.28
CA LEU A 75 3.36 2.85 11.60
C LEU A 75 4.73 2.75 12.25
N PHE A 76 5.75 2.32 11.49
CA PHE A 76 7.11 2.16 11.99
C PHE A 76 7.78 3.51 12.32
N THR A 77 7.60 4.50 11.46
CA THR A 77 8.21 5.83 11.62
C THR A 77 7.37 6.76 12.50
N HIS A 78 6.10 6.45 12.75
CA HIS A 78 5.17 7.35 13.44
C HIS A 78 4.94 8.69 12.72
N ASN A 79 5.17 8.74 11.40
CA ASN A 79 4.98 9.94 10.59
C ASN A 79 3.64 9.88 9.84
N HIS A 80 2.68 10.70 10.30
CA HIS A 80 1.31 10.77 9.75
C HIS A 80 1.25 11.14 8.26
N LEU A 81 2.29 11.77 7.70
CA LEU A 81 2.31 12.14 6.29
C LEU A 81 2.16 10.92 5.38
N PHE A 82 2.78 9.79 5.73
CA PHE A 82 2.69 8.56 4.94
C PHE A 82 1.29 7.92 5.03
N TRP A 83 0.65 7.96 6.20
CA TRP A 83 -0.74 7.52 6.34
C TRP A 83 -1.71 8.40 5.53
N ILE A 84 -1.55 9.73 5.60
CA ILE A 84 -2.37 10.68 4.82
C ILE A 84 -2.16 10.44 3.32
N ALA A 85 -0.91 10.26 2.88
CA ALA A 85 -0.58 9.96 1.49
C ALA A 85 -1.20 8.63 1.03
N GLY A 86 -1.14 7.58 1.85
CA GLY A 86 -1.80 6.30 1.57
C GLY A 86 -3.32 6.43 1.46
N LEU A 87 -3.94 7.24 2.32
CA LEU A 87 -5.39 7.50 2.29
C LEU A 87 -5.79 8.28 1.03
N LEU A 88 -5.05 9.34 0.68
CA LEU A 88 -5.26 10.12 -0.54
C LEU A 88 -5.08 9.25 -1.78
N LEU A 89 -4.02 8.44 -1.81
CA LEU A 89 -3.74 7.52 -2.90
C LEU A 89 -4.86 6.48 -3.03
N ALA A 90 -5.35 5.91 -1.93
CA ALA A 90 -6.45 4.94 -1.96
C ALA A 90 -7.80 5.55 -2.39
N PHE A 91 -7.99 6.87 -2.23
CA PHE A 91 -9.23 7.55 -2.63
C PHE A 91 -9.31 7.80 -4.14
N VAL A 92 -8.16 8.01 -4.79
CA VAL A 92 -8.06 8.21 -6.23
C VAL A 92 -7.87 6.85 -6.91
N HIS A 93 -8.80 6.48 -7.81
CA HIS A 93 -8.65 5.25 -8.59
C HIS A 93 -7.68 5.52 -9.73
N ILE A 94 -6.49 4.92 -9.66
CA ILE A 94 -5.55 4.97 -10.78
C ILE A 94 -5.96 3.85 -11.76
N PRO A 95 -6.31 4.18 -13.01
CA PRO A 95 -6.73 3.16 -13.98
C PRO A 95 -5.53 2.29 -14.38
N ASP A 96 -5.80 1.07 -14.82
CA ASP A 96 -4.76 0.16 -15.31
C ASP A 96 -4.30 0.60 -16.70
N PHE A 97 -3.13 1.24 -16.75
CA PHE A 97 -2.50 1.67 -17.99
C PHE A 97 -1.64 0.59 -18.65
N SER A 98 -1.40 -0.54 -17.98
CA SER A 98 -0.55 -1.59 -18.51
C SER A 98 -1.28 -2.40 -19.58
N THR A 99 -2.54 -2.79 -19.32
CA THR A 99 -3.33 -3.62 -20.25
C THR A 99 -3.45 -3.02 -21.66
N PRO A 100 -3.76 -1.71 -21.82
CA PRO A 100 -3.82 -1.11 -23.15
C PRO A 100 -2.46 -1.09 -23.85
N ILE A 101 -1.37 -0.79 -23.13
CA ILE A 101 -0.01 -0.74 -23.70
C ILE A 101 0.43 -2.12 -24.17
N TYR A 102 0.20 -3.18 -23.36
CA TYR A 102 0.47 -4.56 -23.76
C TYR A 102 -0.32 -4.94 -25.02
N SER A 103 -1.60 -4.57 -25.10
CA SER A 103 -2.42 -4.87 -26.28
C SER A 103 -1.91 -4.20 -27.57
N ILE A 104 -1.35 -2.98 -27.46
CA ILE A 104 -0.75 -2.25 -28.58
C ILE A 104 0.57 -2.93 -28.99
N ALA A 105 1.41 -3.30 -28.02
CA ALA A 105 2.66 -4.00 -28.27
C ALA A 105 2.43 -5.34 -28.99
N ASP A 106 1.45 -6.13 -28.54
CA ASP A 106 1.09 -7.39 -29.20
C ASP A 106 0.52 -7.17 -30.61
N SER A 107 -0.32 -6.15 -30.78
CA SER A 107 -0.85 -5.81 -32.11
C SER A 107 0.26 -5.41 -33.08
N LEU A 108 1.27 -4.68 -32.59
CA LEU A 108 2.43 -4.27 -33.39
C LEU A 108 3.40 -5.44 -33.65
N ALA A 109 3.57 -6.36 -32.70
CA ALA A 109 4.33 -7.58 -32.88
C ALA A 109 3.74 -8.42 -34.02
N LYS A 110 2.42 -8.65 -33.99
CA LYS A 110 1.68 -9.34 -35.07
C LYS A 110 1.86 -8.65 -36.43
N LEU A 111 1.79 -7.32 -36.48
CA LEU A 111 1.94 -6.56 -37.72
C LEU A 111 3.38 -6.62 -38.30
N SER A 112 4.38 -6.72 -37.43
CA SER A 112 5.80 -6.79 -37.81
C SER A 112 6.30 -8.22 -38.04
N GLY A 113 5.43 -9.23 -37.94
CA GLY A 113 5.81 -10.63 -38.05
C GLY A 113 6.74 -11.11 -36.92
N ARG A 114 6.76 -10.39 -35.80
CA ARG A 114 7.47 -10.80 -34.58
C ARG A 114 6.53 -11.67 -33.75
N PRO A 115 7.05 -12.71 -33.08
CA PRO A 115 6.27 -13.48 -32.13
C PRO A 115 5.68 -12.54 -31.08
N THR A 116 4.42 -12.79 -30.71
CA THR A 116 3.76 -12.08 -29.62
C THR A 116 4.34 -12.49 -28.28
N VAL A 117 4.09 -11.70 -27.23
CA VAL A 117 4.56 -12.03 -25.88
C VAL A 117 4.02 -13.40 -25.45
N ASP A 118 2.77 -13.72 -25.78
CA ASP A 118 2.15 -15.02 -25.49
C ASP A 118 2.82 -16.19 -26.24
N GLU A 119 3.19 -15.99 -27.51
CA GLU A 119 3.86 -17.02 -28.33
C GLU A 119 5.30 -17.28 -27.89
N GLU A 120 6.01 -16.25 -27.40
CA GLU A 120 7.37 -16.37 -26.90
C GLU A 120 7.44 -17.06 -25.53
N ILE A 121 6.39 -16.92 -24.70
CA ILE A 121 6.27 -17.62 -23.41
C ILE A 121 5.92 -19.10 -23.61
N ASP A 122 5.02 -19.43 -24.54
CA ASP A 122 4.56 -20.81 -24.78
C ASP A 122 5.57 -21.63 -25.61
N ASN A 123 6.41 -20.96 -26.40
CA ASN A 123 7.49 -21.58 -27.15
C ASN A 123 8.79 -20.76 -27.00
N PRO A 124 9.60 -21.02 -25.96
CA PRO A 124 10.91 -20.40 -25.79
C PRO A 124 11.88 -21.02 -26.80
N GLY A 125 11.64 -20.75 -28.09
CA GLY A 125 12.58 -21.02 -29.15
C GLY A 125 13.82 -20.14 -28.99
N PRO A 126 14.97 -20.50 -29.58
CA PRO A 126 16.16 -19.66 -29.56
C PRO A 126 15.80 -18.25 -30.05
N ILE A 127 16.19 -17.22 -29.30
CA ILE A 127 16.02 -15.80 -29.67
C ILE A 127 16.86 -15.57 -30.94
N GLU A 128 16.26 -15.86 -32.10
CA GLU A 128 16.84 -15.57 -33.39
C GLU A 128 16.69 -14.06 -33.59
N HIS A 129 17.80 -13.34 -33.48
CA HIS A 129 17.87 -11.93 -33.83
C HIS A 129 17.63 -11.81 -35.34
N ARG A 130 16.37 -11.85 -35.77
CA ARG A 130 16.03 -11.66 -37.19
C ARG A 130 16.30 -10.21 -37.53
N GLU A 131 17.26 -10.01 -38.43
CA GLU A 131 17.58 -8.70 -38.98
C GLU A 131 16.30 -8.02 -39.53
N PRO A 132 16.21 -6.69 -39.45
CA PRO A 132 15.06 -5.96 -39.97
C PRO A 132 14.88 -6.33 -41.45
N VAL A 133 13.67 -6.75 -41.81
CA VAL A 133 13.30 -7.02 -43.21
C VAL A 133 13.68 -5.78 -44.03
N PRO A 134 14.57 -5.90 -45.05
CA PRO A 134 14.94 -4.77 -45.88
C PRO A 134 13.69 -4.16 -46.51
N LEU A 135 13.54 -2.83 -46.40
CA LEU A 135 12.46 -2.10 -47.05
C LEU A 135 12.43 -2.46 -48.54
N PRO A 136 11.25 -2.69 -49.14
CA PRO A 136 11.17 -3.00 -50.56
C PRO A 136 11.84 -1.89 -51.37
N GLU A 137 12.84 -2.26 -52.17
CA GLU A 137 13.53 -1.31 -53.05
C GLU A 137 12.50 -0.59 -53.94
N PRO A 138 12.63 0.73 -54.13
CA PRO A 138 11.74 1.45 -55.04
C PRO A 138 11.91 0.84 -56.41
N VAL A 139 10.83 0.24 -56.94
CA VAL A 139 10.79 -0.26 -58.32
C VAL A 139 11.06 0.94 -59.23
N ALA A 140 12.28 1.03 -59.73
CA ALA A 140 12.65 1.99 -60.76
C ALA A 140 11.73 1.71 -61.96
N ARG A 141 10.83 2.65 -62.24
CA ARG A 141 10.03 2.65 -63.47
C ARG A 141 11.01 2.53 -64.62
N THR A 142 10.98 1.42 -65.33
CA THR A 142 11.70 1.28 -66.59
C THR A 142 10.96 2.13 -67.61
N ASP A 143 11.52 3.31 -67.88
CA ASP A 143 11.10 4.16 -68.97
C ASP A 143 11.39 3.43 -70.29
N THR A 144 10.39 2.78 -70.86
CA THR A 144 10.43 2.25 -72.21
C THR A 144 10.38 3.42 -73.18
N HIS A 145 11.54 3.98 -73.54
CA HIS A 145 11.68 4.82 -74.73
C HIS A 145 12.00 3.89 -75.92
N ASP A 146 10.92 3.40 -76.52
CA ASP A 146 10.91 2.68 -77.78
C ASP A 146 11.39 3.61 -78.90
N GLY A 147 12.36 3.13 -79.67
CA GLY A 147 12.94 3.85 -80.80
C GLY A 147 12.08 3.69 -82.04
N GLY A 148 11.77 4.81 -82.71
CA GLY A 148 11.11 4.83 -84.01
C GLY A 148 11.68 5.96 -84.88
N ILE A 149 12.56 5.56 -85.80
CA ILE A 149 12.98 6.14 -87.09
C ILE A 149 12.68 7.61 -87.36
#